data_AF-A0A3S5DDK1-F1
#
_entry.id   AF-A0A3S5DDK1-F1
#
_cell.length_a   1.000
_cell.length_b   1.000
_cell.length_c   1.000
_cell.angle_alpha   90.00
_cell.angle_beta   90.00
_cell.angle_gamma   90.00
#
_symmetry.space_group_name_H-M   'P 1'
#
loop_
_entity.id
_entity.type
_entity.pdbx_description
1 polymer ?
#
loop_
_entity_poly.entity_id
_entity_poly.type
_entity_poly.pdbx_seq_one_letter_code
_entity_poly.pdbx_strand_id
1 'polypeptide(L)'
;MNGVTPTRWLCAVAMPFALLLLSGCGSSDALPDLESQRLDLSVKASDKVNPDNQKKAAPIEIRVYELKNDAAFTTADYWSLP
;
A
#
# COMPACT_ATOMS: atom_id res chain seq x y z
N MET A 1 56.84 -25.62 -23.83
CA MET A 1 55.47 -26.12 -24.08
C MET A 1 54.83 -26.33 -22.71
N ASN A 2 54.07 -25.34 -22.24
CA ASN A 2 53.62 -25.29 -20.84
C ASN A 2 52.39 -26.18 -20.66
N GLY A 3 52.55 -27.30 -19.97
CA GLY A 3 51.48 -28.23 -19.61
C GLY A 3 50.58 -27.62 -18.55
N VAL A 4 49.48 -26.99 -18.97
CA VAL A 4 48.43 -26.58 -18.05
C VAL A 4 47.55 -27.81 -17.80
N THR A 5 47.60 -28.33 -16.58
CA THR A 5 46.86 -29.53 -16.18
C THR A 5 45.33 -29.29 -16.29
N PRO A 6 44.56 -30.30 -16.72
CA PRO A 6 43.12 -30.16 -17.00
C PRO A 6 42.30 -29.66 -15.79
N THR A 7 42.77 -29.96 -14.58
CA THR A 7 42.19 -29.50 -13.31
C THR A 7 42.19 -27.97 -13.17
N ARG A 8 43.21 -27.28 -13.71
CA ARG A 8 43.32 -25.82 -13.64
C ARG A 8 42.31 -25.12 -14.56
N TRP A 9 41.96 -25.74 -15.68
CA TRP A 9 40.96 -25.23 -16.62
C TRP A 9 39.54 -25.41 -16.06
N LEU A 10 39.29 -26.54 -15.40
CA LEU A 10 38.02 -26.82 -14.72
C LEU A 10 37.74 -25.77 -13.61
N CYS A 11 38.74 -25.44 -12.79
CA CYS A 11 38.60 -24.39 -11.78
C CYS A 11 38.42 -22.98 -12.38
N ALA A 12 39.12 -22.68 -13.47
CA ALA A 12 39.06 -21.37 -14.14
C ALA A 12 37.69 -21.09 -14.78
N VAL A 13 36.94 -22.12 -15.18
CA VAL A 13 35.59 -21.99 -15.75
C VAL A 13 34.49 -22.13 -14.68
N ALA A 14 34.69 -23.01 -13.69
CA ALA A 14 33.70 -23.24 -12.64
C ALA A 14 33.50 -22.01 -11.72
N MET A 15 34.57 -21.27 -11.45
CA MET A 15 34.53 -20.11 -10.55
C MET A 15 33.72 -18.91 -11.10
N PRO A 16 33.91 -18.45 -12.36
CA PRO A 16 33.07 -17.40 -12.93
C PRO A 16 31.62 -17.85 -13.14
N PHE A 17 31.38 -19.14 -13.43
CA PHE A 17 30.01 -19.68 -13.54
C PHE A 17 29.29 -19.67 -12.17
N ALA A 18 29.97 -20.02 -11.09
CA ALA A 18 29.43 -19.89 -9.73
C ALA A 18 29.12 -18.43 -9.37
N LEU A 19 29.97 -17.48 -9.76
CA LEU A 19 29.73 -16.05 -9.54
C LEU A 19 28.53 -15.52 -10.34
N LEU A 20 28.31 -16.02 -11.56
CA LEU A 20 27.12 -15.70 -12.39
C LEU A 20 25.82 -16.30 -11.80
N LEU A 21 25.90 -17.44 -11.12
CA LEU A 21 24.77 -18.01 -10.40
C LEU A 21 24.41 -17.23 -9.12
N LEU A 22 25.35 -16.43 -8.59
CA LEU A 22 25.12 -15.55 -7.43
C LEU A 22 24.62 -14.14 -7.83
N SER A 23 24.65 -13.75 -9.11
CA SER A 23 24.13 -12.47 -9.61
C SER A 23 22.61 -12.50 -9.83
N GLY A 24 21.87 -12.85 -8.79
CA GLY A 24 20.42 -13.03 -8.85
C GLY A 24 19.71 -12.71 -7.53
N CYS A 25 20.01 -11.58 -6.90
CA CYS A 25 19.11 -11.04 -5.88
C CYS A 25 19.18 -9.51 -5.90
N GLY A 26 18.26 -8.94 -6.66
CA GLY A 26 18.12 -7.50 -6.85
C GLY A 26 16.81 -7.21 -7.56
N SER A 27 15.73 -7.87 -7.13
CA SER A 27 14.41 -7.30 -7.38
C SER A 27 14.33 -6.10 -6.46
N SER A 28 14.59 -4.90 -7.00
CA SER A 28 14.16 -3.69 -6.35
C SER A 28 12.67 -3.84 -6.13
N ASP A 29 12.24 -3.89 -4.87
CA ASP A 29 10.88 -3.61 -4.47
C ASP A 29 10.57 -2.15 -4.81
N ALA A 30 10.58 -1.80 -6.09
CA ALA A 30 9.68 -0.78 -6.58
C ALA A 30 8.31 -1.44 -6.50
N LEU A 31 7.80 -1.55 -5.27
CA LEU A 31 6.38 -1.65 -5.01
C LEU A 31 5.73 -0.68 -6.01
N PRO A 32 4.70 -1.10 -6.76
CA PRO A 32 3.95 -0.13 -7.56
C PRO A 32 3.68 1.01 -6.62
N ASP A 33 4.07 2.22 -7.03
CA ASP A 33 3.76 3.42 -6.26
C ASP A 33 2.31 3.22 -5.87
N LEU A 34 2.06 3.09 -4.57
CA LEU A 34 0.72 3.15 -4.03
C LEU A 34 0.36 4.62 -4.20
N GLU A 35 0.22 5.00 -5.48
CA GLU A 35 -0.03 6.30 -6.04
C GLU A 35 -1.08 6.86 -5.13
N SER A 36 -0.62 7.83 -4.34
CA SER A 36 -1.32 8.38 -3.20
C SER A 36 -2.81 8.46 -3.53
N GLN A 37 -3.66 7.68 -2.85
CA GLN A 37 -5.09 7.90 -2.92
C GLN A 37 -5.39 9.17 -2.15
N ARG A 38 -5.07 10.31 -2.76
CA ARG A 38 -5.28 11.63 -2.20
C ARG A 38 -6.75 11.96 -2.38
N LEU A 39 -7.45 12.05 -1.27
CA LEU A 39 -8.83 12.52 -1.22
C LEU A 39 -8.87 13.97 -0.72
N ASP A 40 -9.05 14.92 -1.63
CA ASP A 40 -9.37 16.31 -1.28
C ASP A 40 -10.89 16.45 -1.08
N LEU A 41 -11.34 16.46 0.17
CA LEU A 41 -12.76 16.55 0.53
C LEU A 41 -13.10 17.96 1.05
N SER A 42 -14.18 18.56 0.54
CA SER A 42 -14.75 19.80 1.09
C SER A 42 -16.19 19.56 1.51
N VAL A 43 -16.48 19.79 2.79
CA VAL A 43 -17.84 19.67 3.34
C VAL A 43 -18.38 21.07 3.62
N LYS A 44 -19.55 21.36 3.04
CA LYS A 44 -20.28 22.61 3.28
C LYS A 44 -21.60 22.28 3.97
N ALA A 45 -21.75 22.74 5.21
CA ALA A 45 -23.01 22.63 5.93
C ALA A 45 -24.02 23.66 5.39
N SER A 46 -25.31 23.33 5.44
CA SER A 46 -26.37 24.29 5.19
C SER A 46 -26.62 25.16 6.43
N ASP A 47 -27.22 26.33 6.23
CA ASP A 47 -27.55 27.27 7.33
C ASP A 47 -28.56 26.71 8.35
N LYS A 48 -29.17 25.56 8.06
CA LYS A 48 -30.17 24.89 8.90
C LYS A 48 -29.77 23.46 9.26
N VAL A 49 -28.47 23.15 9.24
CA VAL A 49 -27.95 21.82 9.59
C VAL A 49 -28.26 21.48 11.06
N ASN A 50 -28.55 20.20 11.32
CA ASN A 50 -28.79 19.64 12.65
C ASN A 50 -29.63 20.56 13.57
N PRO A 51 -30.90 20.85 13.23
CA PRO A 51 -31.70 21.77 14.01
C PRO A 51 -31.96 21.22 15.42
N ASP A 52 -31.80 22.07 16.43
CA ASP A 52 -32.17 21.76 17.81
C ASP A 52 -33.70 21.76 18.02
N ASN A 53 -34.13 21.52 19.26
CA ASN A 53 -35.55 21.54 19.63
C ASN A 53 -36.23 22.91 19.41
N GLN A 54 -35.45 23.98 19.23
CA GLN A 54 -35.91 25.34 18.91
C GLN A 54 -35.80 25.66 17.40
N LYS A 55 -35.47 24.67 16.56
CA LYS A 55 -35.24 24.78 15.11
C LYS A 55 -34.03 25.66 14.73
N LYS A 56 -33.12 25.92 15.67
CA LYS A 56 -31.87 26.63 15.39
C LYS A 56 -30.81 25.63 14.93
N ALA A 57 -29.99 26.02 13.95
CA ALA A 57 -28.89 25.17 13.52
C ALA A 57 -27.95 24.86 14.68
N ALA A 58 -27.49 23.62 14.76
CA ALA A 58 -26.51 23.17 15.73
C ALA A 58 -25.31 22.53 15.02
N PRO A 59 -24.14 22.46 15.68
CA PRO A 59 -23.00 21.72 15.15
C PRO A 59 -23.33 20.25 14.89
N ILE A 60 -22.70 19.64 13.88
CA ILE A 60 -22.83 18.22 13.57
C ILE A 60 -21.44 17.57 13.51
N GLU A 61 -21.34 16.35 14.02
CA GLU A 61 -20.13 15.53 13.91
C GLU A 61 -20.12 14.80 12.57
N ILE A 62 -18.96 14.78 11.90
CA ILE A 62 -18.77 14.10 10.62
C ILE A 62 -17.63 13.11 10.77
N ARG A 63 -17.87 11.85 10.39
CA ARG A 63 -16.86 10.79 10.32
C ARG A 63 -16.75 10.31 8.87
N VAL A 64 -15.53 10.25 8.36
CA VAL A 64 -15.21 9.78 7.01
C VAL A 64 -14.56 8.42 7.15
N TYR A 65 -15.09 7.42 6.45
CA TYR A 65 -14.60 6.05 6.48
C TYR A 65 -14.06 5.67 5.11
N GLU A 66 -12.81 5.23 5.06
CA GLU A 66 -12.24 4.56 3.89
C GLU A 66 -12.45 3.05 4.05
N LEU A 67 -13.20 2.45 3.13
CA LEU A 67 -13.66 1.07 3.24
C LEU A 67 -13.20 0.25 2.04
N LYS A 68 -12.69 -0.95 2.29
CA LYS A 68 -12.42 -1.93 1.22
C LYS A 68 -13.70 -2.51 0.61
N ASN A 69 -14.77 -2.59 1.41
CA ASN A 69 -16.15 -2.91 1.02
C ASN A 69 -17.11 -2.33 2.08
N ASP A 70 -18.39 -2.14 1.73
CA ASP A 70 -19.39 -1.46 2.56
C ASP A 70 -20.33 -2.42 3.33
N ALA A 71 -20.15 -3.74 3.23
CA ALA A 71 -21.10 -4.72 3.77
C ALA A 71 -21.25 -4.63 5.31
N ALA A 72 -20.15 -4.44 6.03
CA ALA A 72 -20.20 -4.26 7.49
C ALA A 72 -20.74 -2.88 7.87
N PHE A 73 -20.41 -1.84 7.10
CA PHE A 73 -20.86 -0.47 7.35
C PHE A 73 -22.38 -0.31 7.17
N THR A 74 -22.92 -0.92 6.12
CA THR A 74 -24.35 -0.84 5.78
C THR A 74 -25.27 -1.64 6.71
N THR A 75 -24.72 -2.62 7.43
CA THR A 75 -25.48 -3.48 8.35
C THR A 75 -25.30 -3.10 9.82
N ALA A 76 -24.30 -2.28 10.16
CA ALA A 76 -24.05 -1.80 11.52
C ALA A 76 -25.09 -0.76 11.97
N ASP A 77 -25.41 -0.78 13.27
CA ASP A 77 -26.08 0.34 13.93
C ASP A 77 -25.09 1.48 14.23
N TYR A 78 -25.61 2.66 14.62
CA TYR A 78 -24.79 3.85 14.87
C TYR A 78 -23.70 3.65 15.93
N TRP A 79 -23.95 2.83 16.96
CA TRP A 79 -22.99 2.56 18.04
C TRP A 79 -21.97 1.51 17.66
N SER A 80 -22.32 0.67 16.68
CA SER A 80 -21.48 -0.42 16.16
C SER A 80 -20.69 -0.04 14.91
N LEU A 81 -20.77 1.22 14.45
CA LEU A 81 -19.92 1.71 13.35
C LEU A 81 -18.42 1.56 13.72
N PRO A 82 -17.54 1.15 12.78
CA PRO A 82 -16.12 0.89 13.03
C PRO A 82 -15.33 2.09 13.57
#